data_AF-A0A955LU29-F1
#
_entry.id   AF-A0A955LU29-F1
#
_cell.length_a   1.000
_cell.length_b   1.000
_cell.length_c   1.000
_cell.angle_alpha   90.00
_cell.angle_beta   90.00
_cell.angle_gamma   90.00
#
_symmetry.space_group_name_H-M   'P 1'
#
loop_
_entity.id
_entity.type
_entity.pdbx_description
1 polymer ?
#
loop_
_entity_poly.entity_id
_entity_poly.type
_entity_poly.pdbx_seq_one_letter_code
_entity_poly.pdbx_strand_id
1 'polypeptide(L)'
;MNTKANISKHFLVISLFLFTLAAASSASAETRFVNNGNGTVEDKLTGLTWIQDPALVPALAGERSWMEARDACTELAYGGIGPNKWALPKIRDLQSLLDRNFKNPQINQ
;
A
#
# COMPACT_ATOMS: atom_id res chain seq x y z
N MET A 1 -23.85 46.43 28.22
CA MET A 1 -23.31 46.17 26.86
C MET A 1 -21.92 45.61 27.03
N ASN A 2 -21.80 44.29 27.10
CA ASN A 2 -20.53 43.61 27.40
C ASN A 2 -20.45 42.37 26.51
N THR A 3 -20.35 42.66 25.20
CA THR A 3 -19.96 41.77 24.11
C THR A 3 -18.47 41.39 24.23
N LYS A 4 -18.09 40.71 25.31
CA LYS A 4 -16.72 40.18 25.51
C LYS A 4 -16.66 38.66 25.79
N ALA A 5 -17.75 37.93 25.55
CA ALA A 5 -17.83 36.50 25.88
C ALA A 5 -18.00 35.53 24.69
N ASN A 6 -17.80 35.97 23.43
CA ASN A 6 -18.03 35.13 22.24
C ASN A 6 -16.89 35.09 21.21
N ILE A 7 -15.70 35.61 21.54
CA ILE A 7 -14.54 35.60 20.63
C ILE A 7 -13.52 34.51 21.02
N SER A 8 -13.48 34.07 22.28
CA SER A 8 -12.51 33.07 22.76
C SER A 8 -12.85 31.61 22.40
N LYS A 9 -14.08 31.31 21.95
CA LYS A 9 -14.50 29.93 21.61
C LYS A 9 -14.40 29.62 20.12
N HIS A 10 -14.57 30.63 19.26
CA HIS A 10 -14.44 30.48 17.80
C HIS A 10 -12.97 30.48 17.34
N PHE A 11 -12.07 31.13 18.07
CA PHE A 11 -10.65 31.20 17.73
C PHE A 11 -9.91 29.86 17.93
N LEU A 12 -10.44 28.95 18.77
CA LEU A 12 -9.82 27.66 19.10
C LEU A 12 -10.09 26.59 18.03
N VAL A 13 -11.21 26.68 17.30
CA VAL A 13 -11.61 25.67 16.30
C VAL A 13 -10.96 25.92 14.94
N ILE A 14 -10.70 27.19 14.61
CA ILE A 14 -10.14 27.60 13.30
C ILE A 14 -8.61 27.40 13.27
N SER A 15 -7.93 27.36 14.42
CA SER A 15 -6.48 27.10 14.50
C SER A 15 -6.10 25.61 14.61
N LEU A 16 -7.04 24.72 14.94
CA LEU A 16 -6.79 23.27 14.98
C LEU A 16 -7.03 22.56 13.63
N PHE A 17 -7.55 23.28 12.64
CA PHE A 17 -7.75 22.77 11.28
C PHE A 17 -6.76 23.36 10.24
N LEU A 18 -5.73 24.06 10.72
CA LEU A 18 -4.65 24.62 9.89
C LEU A 18 -3.27 23.99 10.17
N PHE A 19 -3.22 22.79 10.78
CA PHE A 19 -1.97 22.05 10.94
C PHE A 19 -2.16 20.53 11.06
N THR A 20 -2.62 19.87 10.00
CA THR A 20 -2.17 18.50 9.71
C THR A 20 -1.74 18.44 8.25
N LEU A 21 -0.57 19.05 8.04
CA LEU A 21 0.51 18.63 7.15
C LEU A 21 0.13 18.15 5.75
N ALA A 22 0.51 19.00 4.80
CA ALA A 22 0.62 18.71 3.38
C ALA A 22 1.16 17.30 3.08
N ALA A 23 0.43 16.61 2.22
CA ALA A 23 1.04 16.02 1.05
C ALA A 23 0.08 16.23 -0.13
N ALA A 24 0.23 17.36 -0.83
CA ALA A 24 0.12 17.27 -2.28
C ALA A 24 1.23 16.29 -2.66
N SER A 25 0.90 15.00 -2.78
CA SER A 25 1.86 14.01 -3.22
C SER A 25 2.27 14.45 -4.61
N SER A 26 3.50 14.96 -4.68
CA SER A 26 4.23 15.25 -5.89
C SER A 26 3.90 14.16 -6.90
N ALA A 27 3.47 14.56 -8.10
CA ALA A 27 3.46 13.70 -9.28
C ALA A 27 4.92 13.28 -9.57
N SER A 28 5.44 12.39 -8.73
CA SER A 28 6.72 11.71 -8.89
C SER A 28 6.51 10.73 -10.02
N ALA A 29 7.38 10.81 -11.03
CA ALA A 29 7.51 9.88 -12.15
C ALA A 29 6.71 8.58 -11.94
N GLU A 30 5.66 8.35 -12.72
CA GLU A 30 4.74 7.19 -12.62
C GLU A 30 5.50 5.89 -12.30
N THR A 31 5.68 5.61 -11.01
CA THR A 31 6.34 4.39 -10.56
C THR A 31 5.32 3.30 -10.72
N ARG A 32 5.67 2.27 -11.50
CA ARG A 32 4.82 1.10 -11.72
C ARG A 32 4.20 0.58 -10.42
N PHE A 33 4.98 0.59 -9.35
CA PHE A 33 4.54 0.20 -8.02
C PHE A 33 4.20 1.44 -7.17
N VAL A 34 2.98 1.49 -6.66
CA VAL A 34 2.48 2.57 -5.79
C VAL A 34 2.17 2.01 -4.41
N ASN A 35 2.77 2.59 -3.37
CA ASN A 35 2.49 2.21 -1.99
C ASN A 35 1.21 2.90 -1.51
N ASN A 36 0.24 2.12 -1.02
CA ASN A 36 -1.04 2.63 -0.52
C ASN A 36 -0.99 3.08 0.95
N GLY A 37 0.15 2.95 1.63
CA GLY A 37 0.34 3.35 3.03
C GLY A 37 -0.35 2.46 4.07
N ASN A 38 -1.04 1.41 3.63
CA ASN A 38 -1.77 0.43 4.43
C ASN A 38 -1.08 -0.96 4.45
N GLY A 39 0.19 -1.02 4.06
CA GLY A 39 0.95 -2.26 3.90
C GLY A 39 0.68 -2.99 2.59
N THR A 40 -0.03 -2.37 1.63
CA THR A 40 -0.22 -2.90 0.28
C THR A 40 0.45 -2.02 -0.77
N VAL A 41 0.82 -2.64 -1.89
CA VAL A 41 1.46 -2.02 -3.04
C VAL A 41 0.64 -2.34 -4.29
N GLU A 42 0.19 -1.33 -5.01
CA GLU A 42 -0.51 -1.47 -6.28
C GLU A 42 0.50 -1.51 -7.44
N ASP A 43 0.39 -2.50 -8.31
CA ASP A 43 1.11 -2.58 -9.58
C ASP A 43 0.22 -2.02 -10.71
N LYS A 44 0.52 -0.80 -11.16
CA LYS A 44 -0.20 -0.11 -12.23
C LYS A 44 -0.10 -0.79 -13.60
N LEU A 45 0.90 -1.64 -13.83
CA LEU A 45 1.05 -2.35 -15.11
C LEU A 45 0.07 -3.52 -15.21
N THR A 46 -0.16 -4.23 -14.11
CA THR A 46 -1.01 -5.43 -14.07
C THR A 46 -2.39 -5.18 -13.45
N GLY A 47 -2.56 -4.07 -12.73
CA GLY A 47 -3.74 -3.76 -11.93
C GLY A 47 -3.86 -4.63 -10.67
N LEU A 48 -2.79 -5.34 -10.29
CA LEU A 48 -2.77 -6.21 -9.11
C LEU A 48 -2.32 -5.45 -7.87
N THR A 49 -2.90 -5.80 -6.72
CA THR A 49 -2.44 -5.32 -5.41
C THR A 49 -1.65 -6.43 -4.70
N TRP A 50 -0.51 -6.05 -4.15
CA TRP A 50 0.44 -6.92 -3.48
C TRP A 50 0.56 -6.55 -2.00
N ILE A 51 0.85 -7.53 -1.16
CA ILE A 51 1.21 -7.29 0.24
C ILE A 51 2.70 -6.94 0.28
N GLN A 52 3.05 -5.83 0.93
CA GLN A 52 4.43 -5.34 0.98
C GLN A 52 5.35 -6.32 1.70
N ASP A 53 4.90 -6.84 2.84
CA ASP A 53 5.61 -7.84 3.61
C ASP A 53 4.61 -8.89 4.15
N PRO A 54 4.58 -10.10 3.59
CA PRO A 54 3.70 -11.17 4.05
C PRO A 54 4.06 -11.68 5.45
N ALA A 55 5.30 -11.48 5.92
CA ALA A 55 5.71 -11.88 7.28
C ALA A 55 5.07 -11.01 8.37
N LEU A 56 4.67 -9.77 8.03
CA LEU A 56 3.95 -8.88 8.94
C LEU A 56 2.46 -9.22 9.05
N VAL A 57 1.96 -10.12 8.20
CA VAL A 57 0.57 -10.58 8.23
C VAL A 57 0.52 -11.86 9.06
N PRO A 58 -0.08 -11.87 10.27
CA PRO A 58 -0.12 -13.06 11.12
C PRO A 58 -0.79 -14.26 10.43
N ALA A 59 -1.79 -13.97 9.58
CA ALA A 59 -2.47 -14.97 8.77
C ALA A 59 -1.62 -15.55 7.65
N LEU A 60 -0.44 -14.99 7.31
CA LEU A 60 0.49 -15.51 6.31
C LEU A 60 1.88 -15.81 6.88
N ALA A 61 2.14 -15.49 8.15
CA ALA A 61 3.41 -15.73 8.79
C ALA A 61 3.71 -17.23 8.94
N GLY A 62 4.98 -17.60 8.70
CA GLY A 62 5.51 -18.95 8.83
C GLY A 62 5.51 -19.76 7.54
N GLU A 63 6.17 -20.92 7.58
CA GLU A 63 6.14 -21.90 6.50
C GLU A 63 4.80 -22.64 6.51
N ARG A 64 4.16 -22.78 5.35
CA ARG A 64 2.91 -23.51 5.19
C ARG A 64 2.91 -24.35 3.93
N SER A 65 2.10 -25.40 3.92
CA SER A 65 1.82 -26.14 2.70
C SER A 65 1.10 -25.23 1.70
N TRP A 66 1.19 -25.59 0.41
CA TRP A 66 0.54 -24.84 -0.66
C TRP A 66 -0.98 -24.73 -0.48
N MET A 67 -1.63 -25.79 0.01
CA MET A 67 -3.06 -25.79 0.29
C MET A 67 -3.41 -24.83 1.44
N GLU A 68 -2.68 -24.89 2.55
CA GLU A 68 -2.90 -23.99 3.69
C GLU A 68 -2.65 -22.52 3.31
N ALA A 69 -1.65 -22.24 2.48
CA ALA A 69 -1.40 -20.89 1.98
C ALA A 69 -2.56 -20.39 1.12
N ARG A 70 -3.14 -21.26 0.27
CA ARG A 70 -4.28 -20.91 -0.58
C ARG A 70 -5.53 -20.59 0.22
N ASP A 71 -5.81 -21.42 1.21
CA ASP A 71 -6.99 -21.24 2.05
C ASP A 71 -6.81 -19.98 2.93
N ALA A 72 -5.60 -19.75 3.45
CA ALA A 72 -5.24 -18.53 4.17
C ALA A 72 -5.37 -17.26 3.31
N CYS A 73 -4.95 -17.27 2.03
CA CYS A 73 -5.18 -16.16 1.12
C CYS A 73 -6.69 -15.91 0.89
N THR A 74 -7.48 -16.98 0.77
CA THR A 74 -8.92 -16.86 0.51
C THR A 74 -9.65 -16.19 1.66
N GLU A 75 -9.26 -16.49 2.90
CA GLU A 75 -9.84 -15.91 4.11
C GLU A 75 -9.24 -14.55 4.50
N LEU A 76 -8.15 -14.14 3.84
CA LEU A 76 -7.41 -12.95 4.21
C LEU A 76 -8.22 -11.67 4.01
N ALA A 77 -8.29 -10.84 5.06
CA ALA A 77 -8.72 -9.46 4.97
C ALA A 77 -7.57 -8.56 5.43
N TYR A 78 -6.99 -7.78 4.50
CA TYR A 78 -5.80 -6.98 4.76
C TYR A 78 -5.80 -5.70 3.91
N GLY A 79 -5.26 -4.60 4.44
CA GLY A 79 -5.16 -3.32 3.70
C GLY A 79 -6.52 -2.74 3.25
N GLY A 80 -7.61 -3.05 3.94
CA GLY A 80 -8.97 -2.65 3.52
C GLY A 80 -9.56 -3.49 2.39
N ILE A 81 -8.85 -4.52 1.93
CA ILE A 81 -9.35 -5.51 0.96
C ILE A 81 -9.93 -6.69 1.75
N GLY A 82 -11.20 -7.01 1.48
CA GLY A 82 -11.93 -8.08 2.16
C GLY A 82 -11.54 -9.51 1.72
N PRO A 83 -12.15 -10.52 2.35
CA PRO A 83 -11.91 -11.93 2.03
C PRO A 83 -12.34 -12.26 0.58
N ASN A 84 -11.79 -13.34 0.03
CA ASN A 84 -11.96 -13.82 -1.36
C ASN A 84 -11.41 -12.89 -2.46
N LYS A 85 -10.66 -11.85 -2.10
CA LYS A 85 -9.98 -10.96 -3.06
C LYS A 85 -8.51 -11.27 -3.23
N TRP A 86 -7.90 -11.87 -2.20
CA TRP A 86 -6.51 -12.29 -2.24
C TRP A 86 -6.40 -13.70 -2.80
N ALA A 87 -5.44 -13.92 -3.68
CA ALA A 87 -5.12 -15.21 -4.26
C ALA A 87 -3.60 -15.40 -4.27
N LEU A 88 -3.13 -16.65 -4.28
CA LEU A 88 -1.72 -16.89 -4.50
C LEU A 88 -1.31 -16.40 -5.89
N PRO A 89 -0.17 -15.71 -6.00
CA PRO A 89 0.35 -15.27 -7.28
C PRO A 89 0.71 -16.50 -8.12
N LYS A 90 0.33 -16.48 -9.40
CA LYS A 90 0.78 -17.51 -10.33
C LYS A 90 2.24 -17.25 -10.69
N ILE A 91 2.93 -18.28 -11.15
CA ILE A 91 4.33 -18.17 -11.61
C ILE A 91 4.50 -17.02 -12.61
N ARG A 92 3.52 -16.82 -13.52
CA ARG A 92 3.53 -15.74 -14.51
C ARG A 92 3.44 -14.34 -13.89
N ASP A 93 2.68 -14.20 -12.81
CA ASP A 93 2.50 -12.93 -12.11
C ASP A 93 3.80 -12.56 -11.36
N LEU A 94 4.42 -13.54 -10.70
CA LEU A 94 5.76 -13.38 -10.09
C LEU A 94 6.83 -13.04 -11.13
N GLN A 95 6.77 -13.65 -12.32
CA GLN A 95 7.68 -13.30 -13.42
C GLN A 95 7.50 -11.86 -13.90
N SER A 96 6.32 -11.26 -13.74
CA SER A 96 6.11 -9.85 -14.05
C SER A 96 6.73 -8.93 -13.00
N LEU A 97 6.87 -9.38 -11.75
CA LEU A 97 7.57 -8.64 -10.69
C LEU A 97 9.09 -8.67 -10.88
N LEU A 98 9.61 -9.75 -11.45
CA LEU A 98 11.01 -9.88 -11.80
C LEU A 98 11.30 -9.00 -13.02
N ASP A 99 12.05 -7.92 -12.82
CA ASP A 99 12.67 -7.21 -13.93
C ASP A 99 13.73 -8.13 -14.56
N ARG A 100 13.32 -8.85 -15.62
CA ARG A 100 14.21 -9.71 -16.41
C ARG A 100 15.14 -8.92 -17.31
N ASN A 101 15.12 -7.59 -17.25
CA ASN A 101 15.96 -6.73 -18.04
C ASN A 101 17.37 -6.51 -17.46
N PHE A 102 17.90 -7.49 -16.73
CA PHE A 102 19.36 -7.68 -16.65
C PHE A 102 19.89 -8.23 -17.98
N LYS A 103 19.64 -7.48 -19.07
CA LYS A 103 20.48 -7.57 -20.26
C LYS A 103 21.52 -6.47 -20.14
N ASN A 104 22.77 -6.93 -19.97
CA ASN A 104 24.00 -6.26 -20.37
C ASN A 104 24.63 -5.29 -19.36
N PRO A 105 25.73 -5.66 -18.67
CA PRO A 105 26.85 -4.74 -18.67
C PRO A 105 27.33 -4.67 -20.13
N GLN A 106 26.94 -3.61 -20.85
CA GLN A 106 27.77 -3.08 -21.92
C GLN A 106 29.14 -2.82 -21.25
N ILE A 107 30.07 -3.78 -21.31
CA ILE A 107 31.49 -3.46 -21.22
C ILE A 107 31.89 -2.93 -22.59
N ASN A 108 31.48 -1.68 -22.83
CA ASN A 108 31.99 -0.87 -23.92
C ASN A 108 33.42 -0.44 -23.57
N GLN A 109 34.38 -1.20 -24.09
CA GLN A 109 35.79 -0.88 -24.43
C GLN A 109 36.70 -0.37 -23.31
#